data_AF-A0A8H7MCN1-F1
#
_entry.id   AF-A0A8H7MCN1-F1
#
_cell.length_a   1.000
_cell.length_b   1.000
_cell.length_c   1.000
_cell.angle_alpha   90.00
_cell.angle_beta   90.00
_cell.angle_gamma   90.00
#
_symmetry.space_group_name_H-M   'P 1'
#
loop_
_entity.id
_entity.type
_entity.pdbx_description
1 polymer ?
#
loop_
_entity_poly.entity_id
_entity_poly.type
_entity_poly.pdbx_seq_one_letter_code
_entity_poly.pdbx_strand_id
1 'polypeptide(L)'
;MHDRDVVHLDVKPDNILVNYRHVEKEVVIEKVQISDLENAAYLPKPRCIKGMLAGNDNWRSPEGHFKGELNKPSDLYSFGLVCIYAILGRVILGPDDDFKLHESKGALPAFIRLQRQVSYFGDKEGLNGLIKHVSDEEANCEVLGMLWEERAADYIPYVPFSEWTDVDSTFKDLIQGLNNLNPSQRLTARQALDHPWFKGIETTY
;
A
#
# COMPACT_ATOMS: atom_id res chain seq x y z
N MET A 1 -11.89 -13.12 -1.90
CA MET A 1 -11.62 -12.64 -3.27
C MET A 1 -10.36 -13.31 -3.85
N HIS A 2 -9.18 -13.13 -3.22
CA HIS A 2 -7.90 -13.63 -3.73
C HIS A 2 -7.78 -15.15 -3.91
N ASP A 3 -8.43 -15.98 -3.09
CA ASP A 3 -8.46 -17.46 -3.29
C ASP A 3 -9.27 -17.88 -4.52
N ARG A 4 -10.11 -16.99 -5.05
CA ARG A 4 -10.87 -17.19 -6.28
C ARG A 4 -10.19 -16.53 -7.47
N ASP A 5 -8.91 -16.18 -7.32
CA ASP A 5 -8.10 -15.50 -8.33
C ASP A 5 -8.69 -14.17 -8.83
N VAL A 6 -9.48 -13.49 -8.01
CA VAL A 6 -9.96 -12.14 -8.30
C VAL A 6 -9.08 -11.13 -7.59
N VAL A 7 -8.67 -10.07 -8.29
CA VAL A 7 -8.02 -8.86 -7.75
C VAL A 7 -8.97 -7.67 -7.86
N HIS A 8 -8.81 -6.65 -7.02
CA HIS A 8 -9.69 -5.47 -7.00
C HIS A 8 -9.07 -4.25 -7.68
N LEU A 9 -7.78 -4.02 -7.45
CA LEU A 9 -6.95 -2.95 -8.01
C LEU A 9 -7.39 -1.51 -7.69
N ASP A 10 -8.30 -1.34 -6.72
CA ASP A 10 -8.71 -0.03 -6.21
C ASP A 10 -9.16 -0.13 -4.74
N VAL A 11 -8.37 -0.83 -3.93
CA VAL A 11 -8.59 -0.93 -2.48
C VAL A 11 -8.30 0.43 -1.86
N LYS A 12 -9.34 1.07 -1.32
CA LYS A 12 -9.29 2.38 -0.65
C LYS A 12 -10.39 2.46 0.41
N PRO A 13 -10.34 3.39 1.37
CA PRO A 13 -11.35 3.49 2.42
C PRO A 13 -12.77 3.67 1.88
N ASP A 14 -12.93 4.46 0.81
CA ASP A 14 -14.22 4.72 0.16
C ASP A 14 -14.92 3.45 -0.35
N ASN A 15 -14.13 2.41 -0.67
CA ASN A 15 -14.62 1.15 -1.22
C ASN A 15 -14.87 0.07 -0.15
N ILE A 16 -14.67 0.40 1.13
CA ILE A 16 -14.95 -0.49 2.27
C ILE A 16 -16.21 0.01 2.99
N LEU A 17 -17.32 -0.67 2.74
CA LEU A 17 -18.61 -0.36 3.32
C LEU A 17 -18.74 -1.01 4.69
N VAL A 18 -19.04 -0.20 5.70
CA VAL A 18 -19.23 -0.66 7.09
C VAL A 18 -20.67 -0.39 7.48
N ASN A 19 -21.43 -1.46 7.75
CA ASN A 19 -22.69 -1.35 8.46
C ASN A 19 -22.40 -1.38 9.97
N TYR A 20 -22.87 -0.35 10.67
CA TYR A 20 -22.65 -0.20 12.10
C TYR A 20 -23.89 0.38 12.77
N ARG A 21 -24.01 0.12 14.07
CA ARG A 21 -25.01 0.76 14.92
C ARG A 21 -24.35 1.33 16.17
N HIS A 22 -25.01 2.34 16.74
CA HIS A 22 -24.62 2.86 18.04
C HIS A 22 -25.36 2.12 19.14
N VAL A 23 -24.61 1.60 20.11
CA VAL A 23 -25.15 1.03 21.35
C VAL A 23 -24.56 1.85 22.49
N GLU A 24 -25.42 2.63 23.15
CA GLU A 24 -24.99 3.62 24.14
C GLU A 24 -23.93 4.59 23.56
N LYS A 25 -22.65 4.44 23.95
CA LYS A 25 -21.52 5.24 23.48
C LYS A 25 -20.53 4.46 22.62
N GLU A 26 -20.84 3.21 22.31
CA GLU A 26 -19.98 2.33 21.52
C GLU A 26 -20.51 2.16 20.09
N VAL A 27 -19.57 2.00 19.15
CA VAL A 27 -19.87 1.65 17.77
C VAL A 27 -19.75 0.13 17.66
N VAL A 28 -20.85 -0.52 17.31
CA VAL A 28 -20.86 -1.96 17.02
C VAL A 28 -20.87 -2.13 15.51
N ILE A 29 -19.79 -2.73 14.99
CA ILE A 29 -19.68 -3.09 13.57
C ILE A 29 -20.49 -4.37 13.36
N GLU A 30 -21.49 -4.30 12.48
CA GLU A 30 -22.36 -5.44 12.16
C GLU A 30 -21.88 -6.20 10.93
N LYS A 31 -21.36 -5.46 9.94
CA LYS A 31 -20.92 -6.05 8.68
C LYS A 31 -19.91 -5.15 7.99
N VAL A 32 -18.89 -5.75 7.39
CA VAL A 32 -17.94 -5.07 6.50
C VAL A 32 -17.99 -5.74 5.13
N GLN A 33 -18.05 -4.95 4.06
CA GLN A 33 -18.02 -5.44 2.69
C GLN A 33 -17.13 -4.58 1.81
N ILE A 34 -16.42 -5.22 0.90
CA ILE A 34 -15.72 -4.53 -0.20
C ILE A 34 -16.74 -4.27 -1.31
N SER A 35 -16.66 -3.09 -1.93
CA SER A 35 -17.54 -2.61 -3.01
C SER A 35 -16.71 -2.15 -4.21
N ASP A 36 -17.36 -1.61 -5.25
CA ASP A 36 -16.69 -1.01 -6.42
C ASP A 36 -15.71 -1.95 -7.15
N LEU A 37 -16.27 -2.91 -7.89
CA LEU A 37 -15.51 -3.91 -8.65
C LEU A 37 -15.21 -3.47 -10.09
N GLU A 38 -15.28 -2.17 -10.42
CA GLU A 38 -15.06 -1.70 -11.79
C GLU A 38 -13.65 -2.01 -12.32
N ASN A 39 -12.65 -1.92 -11.44
CA ASN A 39 -11.26 -2.27 -11.74
C ASN A 39 -10.92 -3.75 -11.49
N ALA A 40 -11.88 -4.53 -11.00
CA ALA A 40 -11.62 -5.90 -10.59
C ALA A 40 -11.39 -6.82 -11.80
N ALA A 41 -10.50 -7.79 -11.65
CA ALA A 41 -10.14 -8.71 -12.72
C ALA A 41 -9.93 -10.14 -12.20
N TYR A 42 -10.28 -11.12 -13.03
CA TYR A 42 -9.94 -12.53 -12.81
C TYR A 42 -8.53 -12.82 -13.35
N LEU A 43 -7.58 -13.06 -12.46
CA LEU A 43 -6.15 -13.27 -12.72
C LEU A 43 -5.63 -14.57 -12.06
N PRO A 44 -5.93 -15.74 -12.64
CA PRO A 44 -5.32 -17.00 -12.22
C PRO A 44 -3.83 -16.98 -12.50
N LYS A 45 -3.02 -17.63 -11.65
CA LYS A 45 -1.58 -17.73 -11.86
C LYS A 45 -1.27 -18.39 -13.22
N PRO A 46 -0.24 -17.92 -13.96
CA PRO A 46 0.73 -16.87 -13.61
C PRO A 46 0.35 -15.47 -14.16
N ARG A 47 -0.93 -15.19 -14.47
CA ARG A 47 -1.34 -13.95 -15.12
C ARG A 47 -1.17 -12.72 -14.23
N CYS A 48 -0.79 -11.61 -14.83
CA CYS A 48 -0.76 -10.26 -14.25
C CYS A 48 -1.38 -9.26 -15.24
N ILE A 49 -1.64 -8.03 -14.79
CA ILE A 49 -2.00 -6.90 -15.66
C ILE A 49 -0.81 -5.97 -15.75
N LYS A 50 -0.46 -5.53 -16.96
CA LYS A 50 0.68 -4.64 -17.23
C LYS A 50 0.23 -3.47 -18.10
N GLY A 51 0.82 -2.29 -17.91
CA GLY A 51 0.49 -1.07 -18.67
C GLY A 51 -0.76 -0.33 -18.18
N MET A 52 -1.49 -0.86 -17.19
CA MET A 52 -2.65 -0.23 -16.58
C MET A 52 -2.21 0.69 -15.43
N LEU A 53 -2.72 1.93 -15.42
CA LEU A 53 -2.61 2.82 -14.25
C LEU A 53 -3.84 2.64 -13.37
N ALA A 54 -3.81 1.62 -12.51
CA ALA A 54 -4.96 1.19 -11.72
C ALA A 54 -5.06 1.91 -10.36
N GLY A 55 -6.28 2.06 -9.86
CA GLY A 55 -6.57 2.49 -8.49
C GLY A 55 -6.39 3.98 -8.23
N ASN A 56 -6.70 4.40 -7.02
CA ASN A 56 -6.52 5.78 -6.56
C ASN A 56 -5.07 6.10 -6.16
N ASP A 57 -4.59 7.30 -6.53
CA ASP A 57 -3.21 7.75 -6.33
C ASP A 57 -2.69 7.64 -4.89
N ASN A 58 -3.54 7.89 -3.88
CA ASN A 58 -3.12 7.90 -2.48
C ASN A 58 -2.97 6.49 -1.89
N TRP A 59 -3.48 5.47 -2.59
CA TRP A 59 -3.53 4.07 -2.12
C TRP A 59 -2.79 3.12 -3.07
N ARG A 60 -2.27 3.62 -4.19
CA ARG A 60 -1.63 2.81 -5.22
C ARG A 60 -0.31 2.20 -4.73
N SER A 61 -0.01 0.98 -5.19
CA SER A 61 1.27 0.33 -4.93
C SER A 61 2.43 0.91 -5.77
N PRO A 62 3.69 0.72 -5.37
CA PRO A 62 4.86 1.22 -6.10
C PRO A 62 4.91 0.73 -7.54
N GLU A 63 4.71 -0.58 -7.78
CA GLU A 63 4.68 -1.14 -9.13
C GLU A 63 3.53 -0.59 -9.98
N GLY A 64 2.43 -0.16 -9.34
CA GLY A 64 1.32 0.50 -10.04
C GLY A 64 1.66 1.90 -10.54
N HIS A 65 2.51 2.65 -9.84
CA HIS A 65 3.00 3.95 -10.34
C HIS A 65 3.84 3.79 -11.62
N PHE A 66 4.52 2.65 -11.77
CA PHE A 66 5.30 2.31 -12.96
C PHE A 66 4.50 1.54 -14.03
N LYS A 67 3.18 1.32 -13.82
CA LYS A 67 2.36 0.46 -14.69
C LYS A 67 2.98 -0.94 -14.91
N GLY A 68 3.71 -1.43 -13.91
CA GLY A 68 4.36 -2.74 -13.91
C GLY A 68 3.35 -3.87 -13.77
N GLU A 69 3.83 -5.03 -13.30
CA GLU A 69 2.98 -6.22 -13.15
C GLU A 69 2.06 -6.14 -11.92
N LEU A 70 0.78 -5.83 -12.16
CA LEU A 70 -0.26 -5.79 -11.15
C LEU A 70 -0.86 -7.17 -10.88
N ASN A 71 -1.06 -7.49 -9.59
CA ASN A 71 -1.73 -8.73 -9.15
C ASN A 71 -2.22 -8.57 -7.69
N LYS A 72 -2.60 -9.68 -7.04
CA LYS A 72 -3.02 -9.75 -5.63
C LYS A 72 -2.13 -8.93 -4.68
N PRO A 73 -0.79 -8.94 -4.78
CA PRO A 73 0.06 -8.15 -3.88
C PRO A 73 -0.15 -6.62 -4.00
N SER A 74 -0.67 -6.12 -5.12
CA SER A 74 -1.00 -4.71 -5.29
C SER A 74 -2.18 -4.32 -4.39
N ASP A 75 -3.23 -5.17 -4.29
CA ASP A 75 -4.33 -4.99 -3.35
C ASP A 75 -3.84 -5.01 -1.89
N LEU A 76 -2.88 -5.87 -1.55
CA LEU A 76 -2.37 -5.98 -0.16
C LEU A 76 -1.55 -4.76 0.25
N TYR A 77 -0.80 -4.18 -0.69
CA TYR A 77 -0.10 -2.92 -0.44
C TYR A 77 -1.10 -1.80 -0.15
N SER A 78 -2.11 -1.66 -1.00
CA SER A 78 -3.19 -0.69 -0.82
C SER A 78 -3.94 -0.90 0.49
N PHE A 79 -4.22 -2.16 0.86
CA PHE A 79 -4.82 -2.51 2.15
C PHE A 79 -3.95 -2.09 3.33
N GLY A 80 -2.63 -2.29 3.26
CA GLY A 80 -1.71 -1.81 4.29
C GLY A 80 -1.78 -0.30 4.51
N LEU A 81 -1.87 0.49 3.42
CA LEU A 81 -2.08 1.94 3.52
C LEU A 81 -3.44 2.29 4.17
N VAL A 82 -4.49 1.55 3.83
CA VAL A 82 -5.82 1.69 4.47
C VAL A 82 -5.75 1.39 5.97
N CYS A 83 -5.00 0.36 6.38
CA CYS A 83 -4.79 0.05 7.79
C CYS A 83 -4.11 1.22 8.52
N ILE A 84 -3.05 1.80 7.94
CA ILE A 84 -2.38 2.98 8.51
C ILE A 84 -3.38 4.13 8.68
N TYR A 85 -4.19 4.40 7.66
CA TYR A 85 -5.23 5.42 7.73
C TYR A 85 -6.25 5.14 8.83
N ALA A 86 -6.75 3.91 8.95
CA ALA A 86 -7.74 3.55 9.96
C ALA A 86 -7.23 3.73 11.39
N ILE A 87 -5.95 3.45 11.64
CA ILE A 87 -5.35 3.55 12.98
C ILE A 87 -4.89 4.97 13.30
N LEU A 88 -4.29 5.68 12.34
CA LEU A 88 -3.66 6.98 12.59
C LEU A 88 -4.52 8.17 12.17
N GLY A 89 -5.58 7.95 11.38
CA GLY A 89 -6.43 9.01 10.83
C GLY A 89 -5.73 9.87 9.76
N ARG A 90 -4.64 9.39 9.15
CA ARG A 90 -3.80 10.14 8.21
C ARG A 90 -3.63 9.42 6.88
N VAL A 91 -3.78 10.15 5.78
CA VAL A 91 -3.47 9.66 4.43
C VAL A 91 -2.01 9.97 4.12
N ILE A 92 -1.11 9.05 4.49
CA ILE A 92 0.35 9.31 4.49
C ILE A 92 0.96 9.58 3.11
N LEU A 93 0.30 9.14 2.03
CA LEU A 93 0.69 9.43 0.64
C LEU A 93 -0.17 10.54 0.00
N GLY A 94 -1.05 11.16 0.78
CA GLY A 94 -1.96 12.22 0.33
C GLY A 94 -1.29 13.60 0.29
N PRO A 95 -1.97 14.59 -0.31
CA PRO A 95 -1.45 15.95 -0.41
C PRO A 95 -1.49 16.68 0.93
N ASP A 96 -0.33 16.89 1.54
CA ASP A 96 -0.09 17.82 2.65
C ASP A 96 0.71 19.04 2.16
N ASP A 97 1.18 19.89 3.08
CA ASP A 97 1.91 21.12 2.72
C ASP A 97 3.28 20.84 2.08
N ASP A 98 3.96 19.77 2.51
CA ASP A 98 5.22 19.30 1.93
C ASP A 98 5.01 18.81 0.50
N PHE A 99 3.97 18.00 0.28
CA PHE A 99 3.55 17.53 -1.03
C PHE A 99 3.30 18.71 -1.99
N LYS A 100 2.46 19.67 -1.56
CA LYS A 100 2.11 20.85 -2.36
C LYS A 100 3.34 21.72 -2.66
N LEU A 101 4.27 21.83 -1.72
CA LEU A 101 5.52 22.54 -1.93
C LEU A 101 6.33 21.90 -3.06
N HIS A 102 6.52 20.59 -3.04
CA HIS A 102 7.24 19.88 -4.10
C HIS A 102 6.51 19.95 -5.44
N GLU A 103 5.19 19.80 -5.45
CA GLU A 103 4.37 19.95 -6.65
C GLU A 103 4.49 21.35 -7.25
N SER A 104 4.45 22.41 -6.42
CA SER A 104 4.63 23.80 -6.87
C SER A 104 6.01 24.09 -7.47
N LYS A 105 7.02 23.27 -7.11
CA LYS A 105 8.37 23.31 -7.68
C LYS A 105 8.52 22.46 -8.94
N GLY A 106 7.43 21.85 -9.42
CA GLY A 106 7.39 21.05 -10.65
C GLY A 106 7.62 19.55 -10.45
N ALA A 107 7.71 19.05 -9.20
CA ALA A 107 7.77 17.61 -8.97
C ALA A 107 6.44 16.95 -9.36
N LEU A 108 6.51 15.81 -10.06
CA LEU A 108 5.30 15.09 -10.43
C LEU A 108 4.68 14.41 -9.19
N PRO A 109 3.35 14.47 -9.02
CA PRO A 109 2.63 13.82 -7.92
C PRO A 109 2.98 12.35 -7.66
N ALA A 110 3.26 11.59 -8.72
CA ALA A 110 3.64 10.18 -8.61
C ALA A 110 5.04 10.01 -7.98
N PHE A 111 6.01 10.87 -8.30
CA PHE A 111 7.35 10.78 -7.74
C PHE A 111 7.43 11.19 -6.28
N ILE A 112 6.62 12.18 -5.86
CA ILE A 112 6.53 12.54 -4.43
C ILE A 112 6.00 11.34 -3.62
N ARG A 113 4.98 10.65 -4.15
CA ARG A 113 4.43 9.43 -3.51
C ARG A 113 5.44 8.29 -3.52
N LEU A 114 6.11 8.05 -4.63
CA LEU A 114 7.16 7.03 -4.71
C LEU A 114 8.29 7.31 -3.72
N GLN A 115 8.72 8.58 -3.57
CA GLN A 115 9.72 8.95 -2.55
C GLN A 115 9.24 8.59 -1.15
N ARG A 116 7.97 8.91 -0.81
CA ARG A 116 7.37 8.51 0.47
C ARG A 116 7.34 7.00 0.66
N GLN A 117 6.89 6.25 -0.36
CA GLN A 117 6.82 4.79 -0.31
C GLN A 117 8.20 4.15 -0.11
N VAL A 118 9.20 4.62 -0.85
CA VAL A 118 10.60 4.16 -0.72
C VAL A 118 11.18 4.52 0.65
N SER A 119 10.89 5.71 1.17
CA SER A 119 11.42 6.16 2.45
C SER A 119 10.75 5.46 3.64
N TYR A 120 9.43 5.23 3.58
CA TYR A 120 8.68 4.60 4.67
C TYR A 120 8.86 3.07 4.72
N PHE A 121 8.88 2.40 3.56
CA PHE A 121 8.77 0.94 3.49
C PHE A 121 9.94 0.26 2.79
N GLY A 122 10.92 1.03 2.31
CA GLY A 122 12.02 0.50 1.54
C GLY A 122 13.09 -0.18 2.39
N ASP A 123 13.42 -1.41 2.00
CA ASP A 123 14.70 -2.05 2.31
C ASP A 123 15.40 -2.45 0.98
N LYS A 124 16.68 -2.84 1.06
CA LYS A 124 17.48 -3.16 -0.13
C LYS A 124 16.95 -4.39 -0.89
N GLU A 125 16.40 -5.38 -0.20
CA GLU A 125 15.83 -6.57 -0.83
C GLU A 125 14.50 -6.23 -1.52
N GLY A 126 13.65 -5.48 -0.83
CA GLY A 126 12.39 -4.94 -1.32
C GLY A 126 12.58 -4.13 -2.60
N LEU A 127 13.54 -3.20 -2.60
CA LEU A 127 13.85 -2.38 -3.77
C LEU A 127 14.32 -3.23 -4.96
N ASN A 128 15.26 -4.14 -4.74
CA ASN A 128 15.74 -5.04 -5.79
C ASN A 128 14.62 -5.92 -6.35
N GLY A 129 13.69 -6.34 -5.50
CA GLY A 129 12.50 -7.07 -5.91
C GLY A 129 11.56 -6.19 -6.75
N LEU A 130 11.29 -4.96 -6.33
CA LEU A 130 10.47 -4.01 -7.09
C LEU A 130 11.06 -3.74 -8.47
N ILE A 131 12.38 -3.51 -8.57
CA ILE A 131 13.09 -3.29 -9.84
C ILE A 131 12.77 -4.41 -10.83
N LYS A 132 12.82 -5.69 -10.40
CA LYS A 132 12.50 -6.83 -11.28
C LYS A 132 11.06 -6.82 -11.83
N HIS A 133 10.12 -6.17 -11.14
CA HIS A 133 8.71 -6.09 -11.55
C HIS A 133 8.41 -4.88 -12.45
N VAL A 134 9.36 -3.95 -12.60
CA VAL A 134 9.20 -2.72 -13.37
C VAL A 134 10.31 -2.48 -14.40
N SER A 135 11.23 -3.43 -14.57
CA SER A 135 12.48 -3.28 -15.33
C SER A 135 12.33 -3.30 -16.87
N ASP A 136 11.11 -3.32 -17.40
CA ASP A 136 10.92 -3.25 -18.86
C ASP A 136 11.35 -1.89 -19.44
N GLU A 137 11.41 -0.87 -18.60
CA GLU A 137 11.92 0.46 -18.95
C GLU A 137 13.13 0.76 -18.08
N GLU A 138 14.29 0.97 -18.71
CA GLU A 138 15.56 1.28 -18.02
C GLU A 138 15.42 2.52 -17.11
N ALA A 139 14.63 3.50 -17.55
CA ALA A 139 14.31 4.70 -16.77
C ALA A 139 13.66 4.39 -15.40
N ASN A 140 12.88 3.30 -15.28
CA ASN A 140 12.27 2.94 -14.00
C ASN A 140 13.32 2.52 -12.96
N CYS A 141 14.37 1.81 -13.40
CA CYS A 141 15.49 1.41 -12.56
C CYS A 141 16.28 2.63 -12.08
N GLU A 142 16.54 3.59 -12.97
CA GLU A 142 17.24 4.83 -12.64
C GLU A 142 16.45 5.66 -11.62
N VAL A 143 15.15 5.85 -11.85
CA VAL A 143 14.25 6.53 -10.90
C VAL A 143 14.30 5.86 -9.53
N LEU A 144 14.12 4.54 -9.46
CA LEU A 144 14.14 3.82 -8.19
C LEU A 144 15.50 3.93 -7.48
N GLY A 145 16.60 3.92 -8.22
CA GLY A 145 17.93 4.17 -7.68
C GLY A 145 18.07 5.57 -7.09
N MET A 146 17.61 6.60 -7.82
CA MET A 146 17.62 7.99 -7.33
C MET A 146 16.80 8.15 -6.05
N LEU A 147 15.55 7.67 -6.05
CA LEU A 147 14.67 7.75 -4.87
C LEU A 147 15.26 7.03 -3.65
N TRP A 148 15.93 5.89 -3.90
CA TRP A 148 16.59 5.14 -2.85
C TRP A 148 17.75 5.95 -2.27
N GLU A 149 18.69 6.43 -3.08
CA GLU A 149 19.84 7.18 -2.57
C GLU A 149 19.43 8.49 -1.88
N GLU A 150 18.44 9.21 -2.41
CA GLU A 150 17.96 10.47 -1.83
C GLU A 150 17.20 10.30 -0.52
N ARG A 151 16.64 9.11 -0.22
CA ARG A 151 15.79 8.89 0.97
C ARG A 151 16.46 9.25 2.31
N ALA A 152 17.80 9.25 2.35
CA ALA A 152 18.59 9.55 3.54
C ALA A 152 19.16 10.97 3.54
N ALA A 153 18.79 11.82 2.57
CA ALA A 153 19.24 13.20 2.52
C ALA A 153 18.55 14.04 3.61
N ASP A 154 19.28 15.00 4.20
CA ASP A 154 18.81 15.82 5.32
C ASP A 154 17.53 16.63 5.03
N TYR A 155 17.23 16.87 3.77
CA TYR A 155 16.03 17.61 3.33
C TYR A 155 14.82 16.71 3.06
N ILE A 156 14.96 15.38 3.14
CA ILE A 156 13.86 14.42 3.04
C ILE A 156 13.38 14.10 4.45
N PRO A 157 12.18 14.56 4.87
CA PRO A 157 11.73 14.44 6.26
C PRO A 157 11.12 13.06 6.59
N TYR A 158 11.18 12.12 5.65
CA TYR A 158 10.50 10.84 5.74
C TYR A 158 11.38 9.80 6.43
N VAL A 159 11.00 9.40 7.65
CA VAL A 159 11.69 8.32 8.38
C VAL A 159 11.02 6.97 8.13
N PRO A 160 11.79 5.85 8.13
CA PRO A 160 11.24 4.52 7.96
C PRO A 160 10.09 4.22 8.91
N PHE A 161 9.04 3.55 8.44
CA PHE A 161 7.84 3.27 9.22
C PHE A 161 8.13 2.46 10.50
N SER A 162 9.15 1.59 10.44
CA SER A 162 9.66 0.84 11.60
C SER A 162 10.13 1.74 12.75
N GLU A 163 10.59 2.95 12.44
CA GLU A 163 11.15 3.91 13.40
C GLU A 163 10.11 4.87 14.00
N TRP A 164 8.85 4.82 13.54
CA TRP A 164 7.81 5.73 14.04
C TRP A 164 7.49 5.46 15.51
N THR A 165 7.64 6.42 16.41
CA THR A 165 7.54 6.16 17.85
C THR A 165 6.12 5.88 18.35
N ASP A 166 5.11 6.41 17.68
CA ASP A 166 3.73 6.45 18.17
C ASP A 166 2.86 5.30 17.63
N VAL A 167 3.51 4.20 17.26
CA VAL A 167 2.87 3.06 16.57
C VAL A 167 3.23 1.75 17.26
N ASP A 168 2.23 0.92 17.54
CA ASP A 168 2.40 -0.40 18.14
C ASP A 168 3.37 -1.28 17.33
N SER A 169 4.27 -2.01 18.00
CA SER A 169 5.30 -2.82 17.35
C SER A 169 4.73 -3.96 16.50
N THR A 170 3.64 -4.58 16.96
CA THR A 170 2.98 -5.68 16.24
C THR A 170 2.23 -5.14 15.01
N PHE A 171 1.70 -3.92 15.09
CA PHE A 171 1.14 -3.25 13.92
C PHE A 171 2.22 -2.87 12.91
N LYS A 172 3.38 -2.37 13.36
CA LYS A 172 4.52 -2.12 12.47
C LYS A 172 4.94 -3.36 11.70
N ASP A 173 5.06 -4.49 12.39
CA ASP A 173 5.42 -5.78 11.78
C ASP A 173 4.41 -6.19 10.68
N LEU A 174 3.11 -6.05 10.95
CA LEU A 174 2.06 -6.30 9.96
C LEU A 174 2.23 -5.40 8.73
N ILE A 175 2.42 -4.09 8.95
CA ILE A 175 2.57 -3.11 7.87
C ILE A 175 3.84 -3.36 7.05
N GLN A 176 4.95 -3.71 7.68
CA GLN A 176 6.18 -4.09 6.96
C GLN A 176 5.95 -5.31 6.07
N GLY A 177 5.16 -6.28 6.53
CA GLY A 177 4.76 -7.43 5.73
C GLY A 177 3.80 -7.08 4.58
N LEU A 178 2.84 -6.17 4.76
CA LEU A 178 1.88 -5.77 3.72
C LEU A 178 2.48 -4.81 2.69
N ASN A 179 3.34 -3.90 3.14
CA ASN A 179 3.89 -2.80 2.34
C ASN A 179 5.34 -3.02 1.89
N ASN A 180 5.85 -4.26 1.93
CA ASN A 180 7.15 -4.59 1.34
C ASN A 180 7.23 -4.13 -0.12
N LEU A 181 8.31 -3.45 -0.51
CA LEU A 181 8.45 -2.94 -1.88
C LEU A 181 8.48 -4.08 -2.92
N ASN A 182 9.00 -5.25 -2.57
CA ASN A 182 8.96 -6.42 -3.45
C ASN A 182 7.56 -7.07 -3.39
N PRO A 183 6.77 -7.03 -4.49
CA PRO A 183 5.44 -7.64 -4.52
C PRO A 183 5.44 -9.14 -4.15
N SER A 184 6.52 -9.87 -4.44
CA SER A 184 6.61 -11.31 -4.15
C SER A 184 6.83 -11.64 -2.68
N GLN A 185 7.25 -10.66 -1.87
CA GLN A 185 7.52 -10.84 -0.43
C GLN A 185 6.38 -10.29 0.45
N ARG A 186 5.35 -9.67 -0.14
CA ARG A 186 4.20 -9.18 0.61
C ARG A 186 3.40 -10.33 1.22
N LEU A 187 2.90 -10.13 2.44
CA LEU A 187 1.93 -11.03 3.04
C LEU A 187 0.73 -11.17 2.13
N THR A 188 0.27 -12.40 1.93
CA THR A 188 -1.06 -12.65 1.35
C THR A 188 -2.15 -12.30 2.35
N ALA A 189 -3.40 -12.13 1.88
CA ALA A 189 -4.53 -11.89 2.78
C ALA A 189 -4.71 -12.96 3.87
N ARG A 190 -4.29 -14.21 3.62
CA ARG A 190 -4.40 -15.31 4.61
C ARG A 190 -3.30 -15.17 5.67
N GLN A 191 -2.07 -14.98 5.23
CA GLN A 191 -0.95 -14.73 6.15
C GLN A 191 -1.17 -13.47 6.99
N ALA A 192 -1.75 -12.42 6.40
CA ALA A 192 -2.13 -11.22 7.13
C ALA A 192 -3.20 -11.50 8.19
N LEU A 193 -4.23 -12.29 7.89
CA LEU A 193 -5.25 -12.69 8.88
C LEU A 193 -4.68 -13.55 10.01
N ASP A 194 -3.68 -14.40 9.72
CA ASP A 194 -2.99 -15.23 10.71
C ASP A 194 -1.94 -14.44 11.53
N HIS A 195 -1.73 -13.16 11.21
CA HIS A 195 -0.72 -12.32 11.84
C HIS A 195 -1.05 -12.05 13.32
N PRO A 196 -0.06 -11.98 14.24
CA PRO A 196 -0.29 -11.71 15.66
C PRO A 196 -1.10 -10.44 15.96
N TRP A 197 -1.07 -9.45 15.07
CA TRP A 197 -1.89 -8.23 15.19
C TRP A 197 -3.39 -8.50 15.24
N PHE A 198 -3.87 -9.52 14.53
CA PHE A 198 -5.29 -9.91 14.52
C PHE A 198 -5.63 -10.97 15.57
N LYS A 199 -4.66 -11.38 16.41
CA LYS A 199 -4.89 -12.40 17.44
C LYS A 199 -5.96 -11.92 18.43
N GLY A 200 -6.98 -12.75 18.64
CA GLY A 200 -8.08 -12.45 19.56
C GLY A 200 -9.27 -11.73 18.91
N ILE A 201 -9.22 -11.44 17.60
CA ILE A 201 -10.38 -11.02 16.84
C ILE A 201 -11.18 -12.25 16.42
N GLU A 202 -12.41 -12.38 16.89
CA GLU A 202 -13.34 -13.42 16.43
C GLU A 202 -13.78 -13.11 15.00
N THR A 203 -13.37 -13.94 14.04
CA THR A 203 -13.88 -13.89 12.67
C THR A 203 -15.14 -14.76 12.59
N THR A 204 -16.31 -14.13 12.57
CA THR A 204 -17.56 -14.82 12.21
C THR A 204 -17.60 -14.97 10.70
N TYR A 205 -17.35 -16.19 10.20
CA TYR A 205 -17.47 -16.54 8.78
C TYR A 205 -18.91 -16.89 8.39
#